data_AF-A0A951CU50-F1
#
_entry.id   AF-A0A951CU50-F1
#
_cell.length_a   1.000
_cell.length_b   1.000
_cell.length_c   1.000
_cell.angle_alpha   90.00
_cell.angle_beta   90.00
_cell.angle_gamma   90.00
#
_symmetry.space_group_name_H-M   'P 1'
#
loop_
_entity.id
_entity.type
_entity.pdbx_description
1 polymer ?
#
loop_
_entity_poly.entity_id
_entity_poly.type
_entity_poly.pdbx_seq_one_letter_code
_entity_poly.pdbx_strand_id
1 'polypeptide(L)'
;MSALERGAPAPARTEGPRFGLTAINRVGAVTLAVGVIFFFKYAADNQWIGAESLVLLGILIALLLVALAEWLRRRSDDAFAQGVAGCGFAILYISIYASFGYYKLVSRELGFAGLLVSSALALAFSFRFASAAIAAVGVIGVWVAPLLVRSESSVFLFVLSPLSAWVTERLSRRAPQQPALALLPFNAAWALLTAWILLAPAHSVELACFAFSTSPAYFILAALNRTRATFYNALYFVAHAYVVVGALRLIVLWASNNIAAIDRENFISAATSILLGLYGVACLCYGFLRKSATDRMLALGLLGIVIAKLYLYDVWLLTRFYRISALVILGVLLLGASYLYSRFKQRGSVSR
;
A
#
# COMPACT_ATOMS: atom_id res chain seq x y z
N MET A 1 19.58 -64.71 -4.41
CA MET A 1 19.07 -63.76 -5.43
C MET A 1 17.55 -63.86 -5.39
N SER A 2 16.73 -62.84 -5.21
CA SER A 2 16.88 -61.41 -5.47
C SER A 2 15.91 -60.61 -4.58
N ALA A 3 16.40 -60.05 -3.48
CA ALA A 3 15.70 -59.05 -2.67
C ALA A 3 16.11 -57.61 -3.07
N LEU A 4 16.29 -57.36 -4.38
CA LEU A 4 16.89 -56.14 -4.92
C LEU A 4 16.07 -55.45 -6.04
N GLU A 5 14.74 -55.54 -6.00
CA GLU A 5 13.87 -54.71 -6.85
C GLU A 5 12.84 -53.92 -6.02
N ARG A 6 13.29 -53.35 -4.89
CA ARG A 6 12.55 -52.23 -4.30
C ARG A 6 12.84 -51.00 -5.15
N GLY A 7 11.86 -50.65 -5.99
CA GLY A 7 11.89 -49.52 -6.90
C GLY A 7 12.51 -48.29 -6.27
N ALA A 8 13.54 -47.78 -6.94
CA ALA A 8 14.14 -46.49 -6.61
C ALA A 8 13.03 -45.44 -6.50
N PRO A 9 13.04 -44.57 -5.47
CA PRO A 9 12.09 -43.47 -5.40
C PRO A 9 12.22 -42.65 -6.68
N ALA A 10 11.10 -42.48 -7.39
CA ALA A 10 11.05 -41.66 -8.60
C ALA A 10 11.69 -40.29 -8.28
N PRO A 11 12.58 -39.76 -9.14
CA PRO A 11 13.21 -38.48 -8.89
C PRO A 11 12.12 -37.44 -8.67
N ALA A 12 12.18 -36.76 -7.52
CA ALA A 12 11.28 -35.66 -7.20
C ALA A 12 11.27 -34.71 -8.40
N ARG A 13 10.11 -34.57 -9.06
CA ARG A 13 9.95 -33.60 -10.14
C ARG A 13 10.40 -32.26 -9.59
N THR A 14 11.52 -31.76 -10.10
CA THR A 14 12.00 -30.43 -9.79
C THR A 14 11.02 -29.47 -10.43
N GLU A 15 9.96 -29.10 -9.70
CA GLU A 15 9.11 -27.97 -10.04
C GLU A 15 10.01 -26.75 -10.09
N GLY A 16 10.52 -26.42 -11.29
CA GLY A 16 11.22 -25.16 -11.53
C GLY A 16 10.34 -24.00 -11.04
N PRO A 17 10.93 -22.88 -10.59
CA PRO A 17 10.19 -21.86 -9.85
C PRO A 17 9.03 -21.29 -10.68
N ARG A 18 7.81 -21.76 -10.39
CA ARG A 18 6.50 -21.32 -10.96
C ARG A 18 6.22 -19.81 -10.75
N PHE A 19 7.11 -19.13 -10.04
CA PHE A 19 7.14 -17.70 -9.81
C PHE A 19 7.21 -16.90 -11.12
N GLY A 20 8.02 -17.35 -12.10
CA GLY A 20 8.19 -16.65 -13.38
C GLY A 20 6.92 -16.60 -14.22
N LEU A 21 6.28 -17.76 -14.46
CA LEU A 21 5.02 -17.84 -15.20
C LEU A 21 3.89 -17.04 -14.54
N THR A 22 3.81 -17.09 -13.20
CA THR A 22 2.78 -16.37 -12.46
C THR A 22 2.98 -14.86 -12.54
N ALA A 23 4.23 -14.39 -12.49
CA ALA A 23 4.56 -12.98 -12.65
C ALA A 23 4.26 -12.49 -14.08
N ILE A 24 4.69 -13.24 -15.10
CA ILE A 24 4.44 -12.92 -16.51
C ILE A 24 2.94 -12.85 -16.79
N ASN A 25 2.17 -13.82 -16.33
CA ASN A 25 0.72 -13.83 -16.55
C ASN A 25 0.01 -12.66 -15.85
N ARG A 26 0.48 -12.24 -14.67
CA ARG A 26 -0.05 -11.06 -13.96
C ARG A 26 0.28 -9.77 -14.70
N VAL A 27 1.52 -9.62 -15.16
CA VAL A 27 1.93 -8.46 -15.97
C VAL A 27 1.09 -8.42 -17.26
N GLY A 28 0.98 -9.55 -17.96
CA GLY A 28 0.14 -9.66 -19.16
C GLY A 28 -1.32 -9.28 -18.91
N ALA A 29 -1.92 -9.75 -17.81
CA ALA A 29 -3.29 -9.40 -17.42
C ALA A 29 -3.45 -7.88 -17.15
N VAL A 30 -2.51 -7.27 -16.42
CA VAL A 30 -2.53 -5.81 -16.15
C VAL A 30 -2.34 -5.02 -17.44
N THR A 31 -1.37 -5.39 -18.28
CA THR A 31 -1.12 -4.74 -19.57
C THR A 31 -2.33 -4.84 -20.49
N LEU A 32 -2.98 -6.01 -20.57
CA LEU A 32 -4.20 -6.20 -21.34
C LEU A 32 -5.33 -5.30 -20.81
N ALA A 33 -5.55 -5.28 -19.49
CA ALA A 33 -6.58 -4.44 -18.88
C ALA A 33 -6.34 -2.95 -19.20
N VAL A 34 -5.10 -2.48 -19.07
CA VAL A 34 -4.70 -1.10 -19.42
C VAL A 34 -4.93 -0.82 -20.91
N GLY A 35 -4.52 -1.73 -21.80
CA GLY A 35 -4.73 -1.59 -23.24
C GLY A 35 -6.21 -1.49 -23.61
N VAL A 36 -7.06 -2.31 -22.99
CA VAL A 36 -8.52 -2.26 -23.17
C VAL A 36 -9.07 -0.90 -22.76
N ILE A 37 -8.66 -0.35 -21.61
CA ILE A 37 -9.09 0.98 -21.14
C ILE A 37 -8.76 2.07 -22.16
N PHE A 38 -7.51 2.09 -22.65
CA PHE A 38 -7.09 3.07 -23.65
C PHE A 38 -7.84 2.90 -24.97
N PHE A 39 -8.09 1.67 -25.41
CA PHE A 39 -8.88 1.40 -26.60
C PHE A 39 -10.32 1.92 -26.46
N PHE A 40 -10.96 1.67 -25.32
CA PHE A 40 -12.31 2.18 -25.04
C PHE A 40 -12.35 3.71 -25.05
N LYS A 41 -11.37 4.37 -24.45
CA LYS A 41 -11.25 5.83 -24.51
C LYS A 41 -11.04 6.31 -25.95
N TYR A 42 -10.15 5.68 -26.71
CA TYR A 42 -9.88 6.05 -28.10
C TYR A 42 -11.11 5.88 -29.00
N ALA A 43 -11.86 4.78 -28.86
CA ALA A 43 -13.09 4.55 -29.62
C ALA A 43 -14.16 5.60 -29.30
N ALA A 44 -14.23 6.04 -28.04
CA ALA A 44 -15.14 7.10 -27.60
C ALA A 44 -14.72 8.48 -28.11
N ASP A 45 -13.43 8.82 -27.99
CA ASP A 45 -12.87 10.11 -28.42
C ASP A 45 -13.06 10.31 -29.95
N ASN A 46 -13.02 9.23 -30.73
CA ASN A 46 -13.26 9.27 -32.18
C ASN A 46 -14.73 9.03 -32.59
N GLN A 47 -15.66 8.94 -31.63
CA GLN A 47 -17.10 8.71 -31.88
C GLN A 47 -17.41 7.49 -32.77
N TRP A 48 -16.61 6.43 -32.71
CA TRP A 48 -16.83 5.23 -33.52
C TRP A 48 -18.15 4.52 -33.16
N ILE A 49 -18.51 4.57 -31.89
CA ILE A 49 -19.66 3.88 -31.31
C ILE A 49 -20.25 4.80 -30.24
N GLY A 50 -21.59 4.86 -30.15
CA GLY A 50 -22.29 5.63 -29.12
C GLY A 50 -21.91 5.19 -27.70
N ALA A 51 -21.91 6.14 -26.75
CA ALA A 51 -21.52 5.91 -25.36
C ALA A 51 -22.28 4.75 -24.69
N GLU A 52 -23.58 4.62 -25.00
CA GLU A 52 -24.44 3.54 -24.51
C GLU A 52 -23.95 2.15 -24.94
N SER A 53 -23.70 1.98 -26.24
CA SER A 53 -23.26 0.71 -26.80
C SER A 53 -21.84 0.37 -26.35
N LEU A 54 -20.98 1.39 -26.14
CA LEU A 54 -19.62 1.23 -25.65
C LEU A 54 -19.60 0.72 -24.19
N VAL A 55 -20.42 1.29 -23.31
CA VAL A 55 -20.60 0.81 -21.94
C VAL A 55 -21.19 -0.60 -21.92
N LEU A 56 -22.22 -0.86 -22.72
CA LEU A 56 -22.86 -2.18 -22.81
C LEU A 56 -21.87 -3.26 -23.27
N LEU A 57 -21.10 -2.96 -24.31
CA LEU A 57 -20.07 -3.86 -24.84
C LEU A 57 -19.01 -4.16 -23.78
N GLY A 58 -18.56 -3.14 -23.04
CA GLY A 58 -17.61 -3.31 -21.94
C GLY A 58 -18.14 -4.27 -20.85
N ILE A 59 -19.41 -4.11 -20.46
CA ILE A 59 -20.07 -5.01 -19.49
C ILE A 59 -20.16 -6.43 -20.04
N LEU A 60 -20.59 -6.60 -21.29
CA LEU A 60 -20.71 -7.93 -21.93
C LEU A 60 -19.37 -8.65 -22.02
N ILE A 61 -18.31 -7.95 -22.44
CA ILE A 61 -16.95 -8.49 -22.50
C ILE A 61 -16.47 -8.88 -21.10
N ALA A 62 -16.70 -8.03 -20.11
CA ALA A 62 -16.31 -8.31 -18.73
C ALA A 62 -16.99 -9.58 -18.19
N LEU A 63 -18.30 -9.72 -18.39
CA LEU A 63 -19.06 -10.91 -17.98
C LEU A 63 -18.58 -12.17 -18.71
N LEU A 64 -18.30 -12.06 -20.02
CA LEU A 64 -17.73 -13.15 -20.82
C LEU A 64 -16.37 -13.59 -20.25
N LEU A 65 -15.49 -12.66 -19.89
CA LEU A 65 -14.19 -12.98 -19.30
C LEU A 65 -14.34 -13.63 -17.92
N VAL A 66 -15.25 -13.16 -17.07
CA VAL A 66 -15.52 -13.78 -15.77
C VAL A 66 -16.07 -15.20 -15.92
N ALA A 67 -16.99 -15.42 -16.86
CA ALA A 67 -17.52 -16.74 -17.18
C ALA A 67 -16.44 -17.66 -17.76
N LEU A 68 -15.62 -17.15 -18.67
CA LEU A 68 -14.48 -17.86 -19.24
C LEU A 68 -13.48 -18.26 -18.16
N ALA A 69 -13.20 -17.38 -17.19
CA ALA A 69 -12.32 -17.69 -16.08
C ALA A 69 -12.84 -18.84 -15.21
N GLU A 70 -14.14 -18.88 -14.88
CA GLU A 70 -14.72 -20.00 -14.11
C GLU A 70 -14.74 -21.31 -14.92
N TRP A 71 -14.95 -21.22 -16.24
CA TRP A 71 -14.83 -22.38 -17.12
C TRP A 71 -13.38 -22.90 -17.20
N LEU A 72 -12.41 -22.00 -17.38
CA LEU A 72 -10.98 -22.31 -17.43
C LEU A 72 -10.46 -22.88 -16.12
N ARG A 73 -10.97 -22.42 -14.97
CA ARG A 73 -10.59 -22.93 -13.64
C ARG A 73 -10.73 -24.45 -13.52
N ARG A 74 -11.64 -25.08 -14.27
CA ARG A 74 -11.83 -26.53 -14.25
C ARG A 74 -10.94 -27.29 -15.24
N ARG A 75 -10.26 -26.60 -16.16
CA ARG A 75 -9.57 -27.20 -17.32
C ARG A 75 -8.12 -26.77 -17.52
N SER A 76 -7.68 -25.65 -16.94
CA SER A 76 -6.34 -25.08 -17.12
C SER A 76 -5.66 -24.75 -15.78
N ASP A 77 -4.41 -24.28 -15.84
CA ASP A 77 -3.71 -23.77 -14.67
C ASP A 77 -4.47 -22.62 -13.99
N ASP A 78 -4.59 -22.70 -12.66
CA ASP A 78 -5.29 -21.70 -11.84
C ASP A 78 -4.74 -20.28 -12.03
N ALA A 79 -3.44 -20.14 -12.26
CA ALA A 79 -2.81 -18.84 -12.47
C ALA A 79 -3.38 -18.11 -13.69
N PHE A 80 -3.58 -18.80 -14.82
CA PHE A 80 -4.12 -18.23 -16.05
C PHE A 80 -5.58 -17.80 -15.84
N ALA A 81 -6.41 -18.68 -15.29
CA ALA A 81 -7.81 -18.40 -15.00
C ALA A 81 -7.98 -17.21 -14.03
N GLN A 82 -7.08 -17.08 -13.04
CA GLN A 82 -7.06 -15.92 -12.14
C GLN A 82 -6.77 -14.59 -12.86
N GLY A 83 -5.86 -14.60 -13.83
CA GLY A 83 -5.56 -13.43 -14.65
C GLY A 83 -6.77 -12.98 -15.46
N VAL A 84 -7.43 -13.92 -16.14
CA VAL A 84 -8.65 -13.67 -16.92
C VAL A 84 -9.77 -13.11 -16.04
N ALA A 85 -9.99 -13.68 -14.85
CA ALA A 85 -10.98 -13.17 -13.90
C ALA A 85 -10.66 -11.73 -13.45
N GLY A 86 -9.39 -11.46 -13.12
CA GLY A 86 -8.94 -10.12 -12.73
C GLY A 86 -9.19 -9.07 -13.82
N CYS A 87 -8.88 -9.39 -15.08
CA CYS A 87 -9.19 -8.52 -16.22
C CYS A 87 -10.70 -8.28 -16.37
N GLY A 88 -11.51 -9.34 -16.27
CA GLY A 88 -12.96 -9.24 -16.35
C GLY A 88 -13.53 -8.28 -15.30
N PHE A 89 -13.13 -8.43 -14.03
CA PHE A 89 -13.57 -7.52 -12.97
C PHE A 89 -13.06 -6.08 -13.14
N ALA A 90 -11.83 -5.88 -13.63
CA ALA A 90 -11.30 -4.54 -13.89
C ALA A 90 -12.10 -3.82 -15.00
N ILE A 91 -12.39 -4.52 -16.11
CA ILE A 91 -13.19 -3.97 -17.21
C ILE A 91 -14.63 -3.70 -16.74
N LEU A 92 -15.21 -4.59 -15.92
CA LEU A 92 -16.54 -4.38 -15.34
C LEU A 92 -16.58 -3.09 -14.50
N TYR A 93 -15.57 -2.89 -13.65
CA TYR A 93 -15.46 -1.70 -12.79
C TYR A 93 -15.45 -0.41 -13.61
N ILE A 94 -14.64 -0.40 -14.66
CA ILE A 94 -14.44 0.79 -15.49
C ILE A 94 -15.66 1.06 -16.35
N SER A 95 -16.32 0.02 -16.85
CA SER A 95 -17.55 0.16 -17.63
C SER A 95 -18.69 0.74 -16.77
N ILE A 96 -18.84 0.26 -15.53
CA ILE A 96 -19.82 0.80 -14.59
C ILE A 96 -19.46 2.24 -14.20
N TYR A 97 -18.19 2.56 -13.92
CA TYR A 97 -17.81 3.94 -13.64
C TYR A 97 -18.04 4.88 -14.82
N ALA A 98 -17.67 4.46 -16.04
CA ALA A 98 -17.88 5.25 -17.24
C ALA A 98 -19.36 5.58 -17.45
N SER A 99 -20.26 4.64 -17.11
CA SER A 99 -21.70 4.84 -17.29
C SER A 99 -22.27 5.98 -16.44
N PHE A 100 -21.92 6.10 -15.16
CA PHE A 100 -22.46 7.17 -14.29
C PHE A 100 -21.53 8.38 -14.12
N GLY A 101 -20.22 8.15 -14.14
CA GLY A 101 -19.20 9.14 -13.79
C GLY A 101 -18.72 9.97 -14.97
N TYR A 102 -18.69 9.39 -16.17
CA TYR A 102 -18.18 10.05 -17.38
C TYR A 102 -19.31 10.38 -18.37
N TYR A 103 -20.05 9.35 -18.82
CA TYR A 103 -21.11 9.50 -19.83
C TYR A 103 -22.48 9.88 -19.24
N LYS A 104 -22.67 9.74 -17.92
CA LYS A 104 -23.92 10.08 -17.20
C LYS A 104 -25.17 9.36 -17.76
N LEU A 105 -25.01 8.14 -18.26
CA LEU A 105 -26.07 7.31 -18.83
C LEU A 105 -27.05 6.77 -17.77
N VAL A 106 -26.56 6.53 -16.56
CA VAL A 106 -27.36 6.01 -15.43
C VAL A 106 -27.20 6.91 -14.21
N SER A 107 -28.17 6.81 -13.29
CA SER A 107 -28.11 7.57 -12.04
C SER A 107 -26.88 7.20 -11.21
N ARG A 108 -26.43 8.16 -10.40
CA ARG A 108 -25.29 7.97 -9.50
C ARG A 108 -25.56 6.85 -8.49
N GLU A 109 -26.80 6.68 -8.02
CA GLU A 109 -27.12 5.59 -7.08
C GLU A 109 -27.02 4.22 -7.75
N LEU A 110 -27.54 4.08 -8.98
CA LEU A 110 -27.47 2.83 -9.74
C LEU A 110 -26.02 2.46 -10.10
N GLY A 111 -25.22 3.45 -10.49
CA GLY A 111 -23.79 3.27 -10.73
C GLY A 111 -23.05 2.79 -9.48
N PHE A 112 -23.30 3.43 -8.33
CA PHE A 112 -22.73 3.02 -7.05
C PHE A 112 -23.15 1.59 -6.64
N ALA A 113 -24.43 1.24 -6.78
CA ALA A 113 -24.92 -0.10 -6.52
C ALA A 113 -24.22 -1.15 -7.41
N GLY A 114 -24.02 -0.84 -8.70
CA GLY A 114 -23.26 -1.69 -9.62
C GLY A 114 -21.80 -1.90 -9.19
N LEU A 115 -21.13 -0.85 -8.72
CA LEU A 115 -19.77 -0.94 -8.18
C LEU A 115 -19.70 -1.81 -6.92
N LEU A 116 -20.69 -1.71 -6.02
CA LEU A 116 -20.78 -2.57 -4.84
C LEU A 116 -21.01 -4.04 -5.19
N VAL A 117 -21.95 -4.32 -6.11
CA VAL A 117 -22.24 -5.69 -6.56
C VAL A 117 -21.03 -6.31 -7.24
N SER A 118 -20.37 -5.58 -8.15
CA SER A 118 -19.17 -6.07 -8.83
C SER A 118 -18.03 -6.36 -7.86
N SER A 119 -17.85 -5.52 -6.83
CA SER A 119 -16.87 -5.75 -5.77
C SER A 119 -17.19 -6.99 -4.92
N ALA A 120 -18.46 -7.17 -4.54
CA ALA A 120 -18.89 -8.35 -3.79
C ALA A 120 -18.67 -9.64 -4.60
N LEU A 121 -18.97 -9.61 -5.90
CA LEU A 121 -18.69 -10.71 -6.82
C LEU A 121 -17.19 -10.98 -6.95
N ALA A 122 -16.36 -9.95 -7.09
CA ALA A 122 -14.90 -10.09 -7.14
C ALA A 122 -14.35 -10.72 -5.85
N LEU A 123 -14.85 -10.30 -4.68
CA LEU A 123 -14.48 -10.91 -3.40
C LEU A 123 -14.93 -12.38 -3.31
N ALA A 124 -16.16 -12.70 -3.71
CA ALA A 124 -16.65 -14.09 -3.75
C ALA A 124 -15.78 -14.97 -4.67
N PHE A 125 -15.45 -14.47 -5.86
CA PHE A 125 -14.53 -15.12 -6.79
C PHE A 125 -13.12 -15.26 -6.21
N SER A 126 -12.62 -14.26 -5.49
CA SER A 126 -11.30 -14.35 -4.86
C SER A 126 -11.17 -15.54 -3.90
N PHE A 127 -12.23 -15.83 -3.15
CA PHE A 127 -12.27 -16.99 -2.26
C PHE A 127 -12.43 -18.31 -3.00
N ARG A 128 -13.10 -18.30 -4.16
CA ARG A 128 -13.28 -19.46 -5.04
C ARG A 128 -11.98 -19.87 -5.73
N PHE A 129 -11.20 -18.88 -6.17
CA PHE A 129 -9.92 -19.06 -6.87
C PHE A 129 -8.71 -19.04 -5.92
N ALA A 130 -8.92 -18.81 -4.62
CA ALA A 130 -7.87 -18.55 -3.64
C ALA A 130 -6.84 -17.50 -4.11
N SER A 131 -7.34 -16.45 -4.81
CA SER A 131 -6.49 -15.47 -5.50
C SER A 131 -6.50 -14.13 -4.81
N ALA A 132 -5.35 -13.74 -4.28
CA ALA A 132 -5.16 -12.42 -3.70
C ALA A 132 -5.24 -11.29 -4.73
N ALA A 133 -4.95 -11.56 -6.02
CA ALA A 133 -5.05 -10.55 -7.07
C ALA A 133 -6.51 -10.15 -7.33
N ILE A 134 -7.41 -11.14 -7.44
CA ILE A 134 -8.86 -10.88 -7.60
C ILE A 134 -9.42 -10.17 -6.37
N ALA A 135 -9.01 -10.59 -5.17
CA ALA A 135 -9.40 -9.89 -3.94
C ALA A 135 -8.92 -8.44 -3.93
N ALA A 136 -7.70 -8.17 -4.41
CA ALA A 136 -7.21 -6.81 -4.51
C ALA A 136 -8.05 -5.97 -5.46
N VAL A 137 -8.43 -6.47 -6.63
CA VAL A 137 -9.35 -5.76 -7.55
C VAL A 137 -10.69 -5.46 -6.88
N GLY A 138 -11.27 -6.44 -6.18
CA GLY A 138 -12.53 -6.26 -5.45
C GLY A 138 -12.42 -5.20 -4.36
N VAL A 139 -11.37 -5.27 -3.52
CA VAL A 139 -11.15 -4.28 -2.46
C VAL A 139 -10.86 -2.89 -3.03
N ILE A 140 -9.94 -2.77 -4.01
CA ILE A 140 -9.68 -1.51 -4.73
C ILE A 140 -11.00 -0.91 -5.20
N GLY A 141 -11.86 -1.73 -5.78
CA GLY A 141 -13.17 -1.33 -6.21
C GLY A 141 -13.97 -0.65 -5.11
N VAL A 142 -14.19 -1.35 -3.99
CA VAL A 142 -14.99 -0.82 -2.88
C VAL A 142 -14.42 0.50 -2.35
N TRP A 143 -13.09 0.65 -2.36
CA TRP A 143 -12.42 1.86 -1.88
C TRP A 143 -12.49 3.03 -2.86
N VAL A 144 -12.46 2.75 -4.17
CA VAL A 144 -12.56 3.77 -5.20
C VAL A 144 -14.01 4.26 -5.36
N ALA A 145 -15.01 3.40 -5.10
CA ALA A 145 -16.42 3.75 -5.32
C ALA A 145 -16.90 5.02 -4.58
N PRO A 146 -16.64 5.22 -3.27
CA PRO A 146 -17.00 6.47 -2.58
C PRO A 146 -16.31 7.71 -3.16
N LEU A 147 -15.07 7.57 -3.64
CA LEU A 147 -14.30 8.66 -4.26
C LEU A 147 -14.93 9.09 -5.57
N LEU A 148 -15.33 8.12 -6.39
CA LEU A 148 -15.97 8.35 -7.68
C LEU A 148 -17.37 8.98 -7.53
N VAL A 149 -18.06 8.66 -6.43
CA VAL A 149 -19.37 9.20 -6.08
C VAL A 149 -19.25 10.54 -5.34
N ARG A 150 -18.03 11.05 -5.12
CA ARG A 150 -17.73 12.28 -4.35
C ARG A 150 -18.49 12.33 -3.02
N SER A 151 -18.54 11.19 -2.32
CA SER A 151 -19.10 11.17 -0.98
C SER A 151 -18.11 11.81 -0.02
N GLU A 152 -18.54 12.85 0.70
CA GLU A 152 -17.72 13.50 1.73
C GLU A 152 -17.69 12.70 3.05
N SER A 153 -18.41 11.58 3.13
CA SER A 153 -18.52 10.82 4.37
C SER A 153 -17.26 10.00 4.66
N SER A 154 -16.58 10.36 5.74
CA SER A 154 -15.45 9.61 6.30
C SER A 154 -15.81 8.23 6.86
N VAL A 155 -17.11 7.97 7.06
CA VAL A 155 -17.66 6.71 7.60
C VAL A 155 -17.28 5.51 6.73
N PHE A 156 -17.21 5.68 5.41
CA PHE A 156 -16.81 4.61 4.50
C PHE A 156 -15.38 4.11 4.81
N LEU A 157 -14.47 4.98 5.24
CA LEU A 157 -13.10 4.60 5.58
C LEU A 157 -13.02 3.69 6.81
N PHE A 158 -13.91 3.92 7.79
CA PHE A 158 -14.03 3.11 8.99
C PHE A 158 -14.72 1.75 8.75
N VAL A 159 -15.62 1.65 7.76
CA VAL A 159 -16.30 0.39 7.43
C VAL A 159 -15.46 -0.48 6.49
N LEU A 160 -14.72 0.12 5.56
CA LEU A 160 -13.96 -0.59 4.53
C LEU A 160 -12.60 -1.12 5.03
N SER A 161 -12.04 -0.52 6.06
CA SER A 161 -10.80 -0.99 6.72
C SER A 161 -10.94 -2.37 7.39
N PRO A 162 -11.93 -2.65 8.26
CA PRO A 162 -12.12 -3.97 8.83
C PRO A 162 -12.50 -5.02 7.79
N LEU A 163 -13.24 -4.64 6.72
CA LEU A 163 -13.55 -5.55 5.61
C LEU A 163 -12.26 -5.98 4.87
N SER A 164 -11.37 -5.03 4.55
CA SER A 164 -10.10 -5.34 3.88
C SER A 164 -9.17 -6.20 4.75
N ALA A 165 -9.16 -5.96 6.07
CA ALA A 165 -8.42 -6.77 7.05
C ALA A 165 -8.99 -8.20 7.14
N TRP A 166 -10.32 -8.33 7.21
CA TRP A 166 -11.01 -9.61 7.27
C TRP A 166 -10.80 -10.46 6.01
N VAL A 167 -10.88 -9.86 4.82
CA VAL A 167 -10.60 -10.54 3.54
C VAL A 167 -9.16 -11.07 3.52
N THR A 168 -8.21 -10.24 3.96
CA THR A 168 -6.78 -10.57 4.04
C THR A 168 -6.51 -11.71 5.01
N GLU A 169 -7.11 -11.65 6.20
CA GLU A 169 -7.02 -12.73 7.19
C GLU A 169 -7.57 -14.05 6.64
N ARG A 170 -8.80 -14.04 6.09
CA ARG A 170 -9.43 -15.24 5.51
C ARG A 170 -8.62 -15.84 4.37
N LEU A 171 -8.04 -15.01 3.50
CA LEU A 171 -7.17 -15.49 2.42
C LEU A 171 -5.85 -16.06 2.93
N SER A 172 -5.22 -15.40 3.92
CA SER A 172 -3.96 -15.89 4.50
C SER A 172 -4.10 -17.27 5.15
N ARG A 173 -5.27 -17.56 5.76
CA ARG A 173 -5.59 -18.87 6.33
C ARG A 173 -5.78 -19.96 5.26
N ARG A 174 -6.25 -19.59 4.05
CA ARG A 174 -6.46 -20.54 2.94
C ARG A 174 -5.22 -20.77 2.07
N ALA A 175 -4.29 -19.82 2.02
CA ALA A 175 -3.05 -19.93 1.26
C ALA A 175 -1.80 -19.77 2.17
N PRO A 176 -1.56 -20.70 3.12
CA PRO A 176 -0.53 -20.56 4.16
C PRO A 176 0.91 -20.51 3.60
N GLN A 177 1.11 -20.96 2.36
CA GLN A 177 2.38 -20.95 1.64
C GLN A 177 2.71 -19.57 1.03
N GLN A 178 1.74 -18.65 0.89
CA GLN A 178 1.93 -17.32 0.27
C GLN A 178 1.35 -16.16 1.13
N PRO A 179 1.75 -16.04 2.41
CA PRO A 179 1.17 -15.07 3.36
C PRO A 179 1.37 -13.61 2.92
N ALA A 180 2.46 -13.31 2.23
CA ALA A 180 2.75 -11.97 1.73
C ALA A 180 1.82 -11.54 0.60
N LEU A 181 1.39 -12.48 -0.24
CA LEU A 181 0.43 -12.19 -1.31
C LEU A 181 -0.98 -11.99 -0.76
N ALA A 182 -1.34 -12.67 0.34
CA ALA A 182 -2.61 -12.43 1.01
C ALA A 182 -2.76 -10.99 1.55
N LEU A 183 -1.67 -10.24 1.75
CA LEU A 183 -1.70 -8.82 2.11
C LEU A 183 -2.00 -7.88 0.94
N LEU A 184 -1.97 -8.34 -0.32
CA LEU A 184 -2.22 -7.48 -1.49
C LEU A 184 -3.55 -6.72 -1.43
N PRO A 185 -4.69 -7.34 -1.07
CA PRO A 185 -5.97 -6.63 -1.02
C PRO A 185 -5.97 -5.55 0.04
N PHE A 186 -5.39 -5.85 1.20
CA PHE A 186 -5.11 -4.85 2.22
C PHE A 186 -4.29 -3.72 1.60
N ASN A 187 -3.04 -3.99 1.21
CA ASN A 187 -2.08 -2.97 0.76
C ASN A 187 -2.61 -2.11 -0.38
N ALA A 188 -3.39 -2.68 -1.31
CA ALA A 188 -4.01 -1.94 -2.40
C ALA A 188 -5.10 -0.97 -1.90
N ALA A 189 -5.93 -1.40 -0.96
CA ALA A 189 -6.89 -0.55 -0.27
C ALA A 189 -6.20 0.63 0.43
N TRP A 190 -5.11 0.32 1.15
CA TRP A 190 -4.33 1.29 1.91
C TRP A 190 -3.58 2.29 1.06
N ALA A 191 -3.02 1.84 -0.06
CA ALA A 191 -2.31 2.70 -1.00
C ALA A 191 -3.26 3.72 -1.62
N LEU A 192 -4.46 3.30 -2.02
CA LEU A 192 -5.48 4.18 -2.59
C LEU A 192 -6.02 5.16 -1.58
N LEU A 193 -6.24 4.73 -0.34
CA LEU A 193 -6.64 5.65 0.71
C LEU A 193 -5.56 6.67 1.03
N THR A 194 -4.31 6.21 1.19
CA THR A 194 -3.20 7.09 1.49
C THR A 194 -3.00 8.09 0.36
N ALA A 195 -3.09 7.66 -0.90
CA ALA A 195 -3.06 8.55 -2.06
C ALA A 195 -4.21 9.58 -2.03
N TRP A 196 -5.45 9.14 -1.80
CA TRP A 196 -6.61 10.03 -1.71
C TRP A 196 -6.41 11.11 -0.63
N ILE A 197 -5.99 10.71 0.57
CA ILE A 197 -5.91 11.64 1.70
C ILE A 197 -4.63 12.49 1.66
N LEU A 198 -3.53 12.01 1.07
CA LEU A 198 -2.35 12.85 0.80
C LEU A 198 -2.66 13.94 -0.23
N LEU A 199 -3.53 13.65 -1.20
CA LEU A 199 -3.90 14.56 -2.29
C LEU A 199 -5.08 15.50 -1.94
N ALA A 200 -5.80 15.24 -0.84
CA ALA A 200 -6.94 16.04 -0.38
C ALA A 200 -6.69 16.70 0.99
N PRO A 201 -6.25 17.98 1.05
CA PRO A 201 -5.91 18.68 2.30
C PRO A 201 -7.07 18.78 3.32
N ALA A 202 -8.32 18.67 2.86
CA ALA A 202 -9.53 18.83 3.66
C ALA A 202 -9.77 17.71 4.69
N HIS A 203 -9.12 16.55 4.57
CA HIS A 203 -9.42 15.36 5.40
C HIS A 203 -8.33 15.02 6.42
N SER A 204 -7.78 16.04 7.09
CA SER A 204 -6.65 15.85 8.01
C SER A 204 -7.02 15.08 9.29
N VAL A 205 -8.26 15.20 9.78
CA VAL A 205 -8.76 14.48 10.97
C VAL A 205 -8.95 13.00 10.66
N GLU A 206 -9.61 12.72 9.54
CA GLU A 206 -9.91 11.39 9.05
C GLU A 206 -8.61 10.60 8.85
N LEU A 207 -7.58 11.23 8.28
CA LEU A 207 -6.28 10.59 8.11
C LEU A 207 -5.63 10.24 9.44
N ALA A 208 -5.73 11.13 10.42
CA ALA A 208 -5.13 10.90 11.72
C ALA A 208 -5.83 9.72 12.43
N CYS A 209 -7.15 9.77 12.56
CA CYS A 209 -7.95 8.69 13.15
C CYS A 209 -7.75 7.36 12.43
N PHE A 210 -7.69 7.41 11.10
CA PHE A 210 -7.37 6.25 10.29
C PHE A 210 -5.96 5.73 10.61
N ALA A 211 -4.92 6.53 10.49
CA ALA A 211 -3.55 6.07 10.72
C ALA A 211 -3.34 5.53 12.15
N PHE A 212 -3.98 6.13 13.16
CA PHE A 212 -3.92 5.64 14.54
C PHE A 212 -4.73 4.36 14.80
N SER A 213 -5.92 4.20 14.21
CA SER A 213 -6.71 2.97 14.39
C SER A 213 -6.07 1.75 13.73
N THR A 214 -5.16 1.99 12.79
CA THR A 214 -4.67 0.98 11.87
C THR A 214 -3.27 0.48 12.20
N SER A 215 -2.44 1.35 12.78
CA SER A 215 -1.16 0.96 13.37
C SER A 215 -1.26 -0.24 14.34
N PRO A 216 -2.22 -0.29 15.30
CA PRO A 216 -2.40 -1.45 16.18
C PRO A 216 -2.65 -2.76 15.44
N ALA A 217 -3.42 -2.74 14.35
CA ALA A 217 -3.68 -3.93 13.54
C ALA A 217 -2.38 -4.48 12.93
N TYR A 218 -1.51 -3.61 12.40
CA TYR A 218 -0.20 -4.02 11.90
C TYR A 218 0.74 -4.51 13.00
N PHE A 219 0.70 -3.91 14.19
CA PHE A 219 1.45 -4.42 15.35
C PHE A 219 0.99 -5.81 15.77
N ILE A 220 -0.33 -6.06 15.80
CA ILE A 220 -0.90 -7.38 16.09
C ILE A 220 -0.49 -8.39 15.00
N LEU A 221 -0.63 -8.04 13.73
CA LEU A 221 -0.22 -8.91 12.62
C LEU A 221 1.28 -9.23 12.68
N ALA A 222 2.12 -8.24 13.00
CA ALA A 222 3.55 -8.47 13.22
C ALA A 222 3.73 -9.46 14.39
N ALA A 223 3.08 -9.22 15.53
CA ALA A 223 3.18 -10.10 16.70
C ALA A 223 2.76 -11.55 16.42
N LEU A 224 1.72 -11.76 15.60
CA LEU A 224 1.26 -13.09 15.18
C LEU A 224 2.24 -13.80 14.23
N ASN A 225 3.10 -13.05 13.53
CA ASN A 225 4.04 -13.57 12.54
C ASN A 225 5.51 -13.48 12.99
N ARG A 226 5.78 -13.46 14.31
CA ARG A 226 7.15 -13.35 14.87
C ARG A 226 8.12 -14.42 14.38
N THR A 227 7.64 -15.59 13.97
CA THR A 227 8.47 -16.69 13.45
C THR A 227 9.01 -16.43 12.05
N ARG A 228 8.43 -15.47 11.30
CA ARG A 228 8.81 -15.12 9.92
C ARG A 228 9.48 -13.74 9.91
N ALA A 229 10.78 -13.70 10.20
CA ALA A 229 11.54 -12.46 10.45
C ALA A 229 11.33 -11.35 9.39
N THR A 230 11.43 -11.68 8.09
CA THR A 230 11.23 -10.69 7.00
C THR A 230 9.82 -10.10 7.01
N PHE A 231 8.82 -10.95 7.23
CA PHE A 231 7.42 -10.55 7.22
C PHE A 231 7.05 -9.75 8.49
N TYR A 232 7.54 -10.19 9.65
CA TYR A 232 7.48 -9.47 10.91
C TYR A 232 8.02 -8.05 10.75
N ASN A 233 9.25 -7.92 10.24
CA ASN A 233 9.89 -6.61 10.05
C ASN A 233 9.04 -5.72 9.15
N ALA A 234 8.63 -6.20 7.97
CA ALA A 234 7.82 -5.42 7.04
C ALA A 234 6.53 -4.88 7.68
N LEU A 235 5.76 -5.75 8.37
CA LEU A 235 4.55 -5.34 9.08
C LEU A 235 4.83 -4.34 10.20
N TYR A 236 5.92 -4.54 10.93
CA TYR A 236 6.32 -3.68 12.04
C TYR A 236 6.78 -2.28 11.58
N PHE A 237 7.50 -2.21 10.44
CA PHE A 237 7.85 -0.96 9.76
C PHE A 237 6.58 -0.20 9.32
N VAL A 238 5.63 -0.90 8.71
CA VAL A 238 4.37 -0.31 8.26
C VAL A 238 3.54 0.22 9.44
N ALA A 239 3.49 -0.51 10.56
CA ALA A 239 2.83 -0.04 11.78
C ALA A 239 3.37 1.32 12.25
N HIS A 240 4.70 1.45 12.33
CA HIS A 240 5.36 2.70 12.72
C HIS A 240 5.11 3.83 11.71
N ALA A 241 5.12 3.53 10.41
CA ALA A 241 4.82 4.51 9.38
C ALA A 241 3.42 5.12 9.58
N TYR A 242 2.41 4.31 9.90
CA TYR A 242 1.07 4.81 10.22
C TYR A 242 1.03 5.65 11.51
N VAL A 243 1.74 5.28 12.56
CA VAL A 243 1.83 6.14 13.77
C VAL A 243 2.38 7.52 13.41
N VAL A 244 3.47 7.55 12.64
CA VAL A 244 4.12 8.79 12.22
C VAL A 244 3.18 9.62 11.34
N VAL A 245 2.53 9.02 10.35
CA VAL A 245 1.56 9.72 9.48
C VAL A 245 0.41 10.30 10.31
N GLY A 246 -0.14 9.52 11.25
CA GLY A 246 -1.22 9.99 12.12
C GLY A 246 -0.80 11.19 12.97
N ALA A 247 0.39 11.11 13.58
CA ALA A 247 0.92 12.19 14.40
C ALA A 247 1.24 13.45 13.59
N LEU A 248 1.81 13.32 12.39
CA LEU A 248 2.03 14.45 11.48
C LEU A 248 0.72 15.14 11.10
N ARG A 249 -0.36 14.37 10.91
CA ARG A 249 -1.66 14.95 10.55
C ARG A 249 -2.34 15.66 11.69
N LEU A 250 -2.14 15.22 12.94
CA LEU A 250 -2.55 16.00 14.10
C LEU A 250 -1.83 17.34 14.18
N ILE A 251 -0.54 17.41 13.81
CA ILE A 251 0.20 18.68 13.74
C ILE A 251 -0.41 19.61 12.69
N VAL A 252 -0.68 19.08 11.49
CA VAL A 252 -1.30 19.87 10.40
C VAL A 252 -2.67 20.40 10.83
N LEU A 253 -3.50 19.56 11.44
CA LEU A 253 -4.82 19.92 11.95
C LEU A 253 -4.75 20.97 13.06
N TRP A 254 -3.86 20.77 14.02
CA TRP A 254 -3.67 21.73 15.11
C TRP A 254 -3.20 23.07 14.55
N ALA A 255 -2.22 23.05 13.64
CA ALA A 255 -1.72 24.27 13.00
C ALA A 255 -2.78 24.95 12.13
N SER A 256 -3.65 24.20 11.45
CA SER A 256 -4.73 24.79 10.65
C SER A 256 -5.75 25.56 11.48
N ASN A 257 -5.97 25.13 12.73
CA ASN A 257 -6.94 25.72 13.64
C ASN A 257 -6.36 26.82 14.54
N ASN A 258 -5.05 26.77 14.82
CA ASN A 258 -4.42 27.64 15.82
C ASN A 258 -3.39 28.62 15.24
N ILE A 259 -2.89 28.40 14.02
CA ILE A 259 -1.84 29.22 13.41
C ILE A 259 -2.39 29.96 12.19
N ALA A 260 -2.07 31.25 12.12
CA ALA A 260 -2.41 32.11 10.99
C ALA A 260 -1.87 31.53 9.68
N ALA A 261 -2.62 31.70 8.59
CA ALA A 261 -2.29 31.10 7.29
C ALA A 261 -0.88 31.46 6.79
N ILE A 262 -0.41 32.67 7.10
CA ILE A 262 0.91 33.19 6.70
C ILE A 262 2.06 32.41 7.37
N ASP A 263 1.90 32.00 8.63
CA ASP A 263 2.95 31.31 9.40
C ASP A 263 2.79 29.79 9.43
N ARG A 264 1.65 29.29 8.97
CA ARG A 264 1.25 27.89 9.10
C ARG A 264 2.22 26.92 8.44
N GLU A 265 2.68 27.22 7.22
CA GLU A 265 3.58 26.32 6.49
C GLU A 265 4.94 26.18 7.19
N ASN A 266 5.48 27.31 7.67
CA ASN A 266 6.74 27.34 8.41
C ASN A 266 6.61 26.56 9.73
N PHE A 267 5.51 26.76 10.45
CA PHE A 267 5.22 26.02 11.69
C PHE A 267 5.11 24.52 11.43
N ILE A 268 4.30 24.10 10.43
CA ILE A 268 4.13 22.69 10.08
C ILE A 268 5.46 22.06 9.69
N SER A 269 6.29 22.75 8.90
CA SER A 269 7.60 22.21 8.52
C SER A 269 8.50 22.00 9.74
N ALA A 270 8.62 23.00 10.62
CA ALA A 270 9.44 22.87 11.83
C ALA A 270 8.93 21.77 12.77
N ALA A 271 7.62 21.76 13.05
CA ALA A 271 6.98 20.78 13.92
C ALA A 271 7.11 19.34 13.37
N THR A 272 7.06 19.16 12.05
CA THR A 272 7.31 17.88 11.38
C THR A 272 8.70 17.33 11.70
N SER A 273 9.74 18.17 11.60
CA SER A 273 11.12 17.76 11.87
C SER A 273 11.32 17.42 13.36
N ILE A 274 10.72 18.20 14.25
CA ILE A 274 10.75 17.94 15.71
C ILE A 274 10.06 16.61 16.04
N LEU A 275 8.85 16.37 15.52
CA LEU A 275 8.11 15.14 15.77
C LEU A 275 8.90 13.90 15.31
N LEU A 276 9.40 13.92 14.07
CA LEU A 276 10.17 12.82 13.52
C LEU A 276 11.46 12.57 14.32
N GLY A 277 12.12 13.63 14.77
CA GLY A 277 13.32 13.55 15.60
C GLY A 277 13.04 12.93 16.97
N LEU A 278 12.03 13.43 17.69
CA LEU A 278 11.62 12.91 18.99
C LEU A 278 11.16 11.45 18.89
N TYR A 279 10.35 11.14 17.87
CA TYR A 279 9.88 9.77 17.63
C TYR A 279 11.03 8.82 17.29
N GLY A 280 11.98 9.25 16.45
CA GLY A 280 13.18 8.49 16.12
C GLY A 280 14.05 8.21 17.35
N VAL A 281 14.28 9.22 18.20
CA VAL A 281 15.02 9.06 19.47
C VAL A 281 14.28 8.11 20.42
N ALA A 282 12.96 8.25 20.55
CA ALA A 282 12.15 7.35 21.40
C ALA A 282 12.24 5.89 20.92
N CYS A 283 12.12 5.63 19.61
CA CYS A 283 12.32 4.31 19.02
C CYS A 283 13.74 3.80 19.24
N LEU A 284 14.76 4.66 19.17
CA LEU A 284 16.15 4.28 19.39
C LEU A 284 16.38 3.83 20.84
N CYS A 285 15.93 4.63 21.80
CA CYS A 285 15.99 4.33 23.23
C CYS A 285 15.25 3.03 23.54
N TYR A 286 14.02 2.89 23.02
CA TYR A 286 13.23 1.67 23.17
C TYR A 286 13.92 0.45 22.55
N GLY A 287 14.54 0.60 21.38
CA GLY A 287 15.30 -0.45 20.71
C GLY A 287 16.53 -0.90 21.48
N PHE A 288 17.23 0.01 22.16
CA PHE A 288 18.30 -0.34 23.09
C PHE A 288 17.78 -1.06 24.34
N LEU A 289 16.71 -0.55 24.96
CA LEU A 289 16.09 -1.14 26.14
C LEU A 289 15.58 -2.56 25.88
N ARG A 290 14.99 -2.81 24.71
CA ARG A 290 14.48 -4.13 24.30
C ARG A 290 15.49 -5.01 23.56
N LYS A 291 16.74 -4.54 23.37
CA LYS A 291 17.77 -5.22 22.56
C LYS A 291 17.28 -5.61 21.15
N SER A 292 16.34 -4.84 20.59
CA SER A 292 15.73 -5.11 19.30
C SER A 292 16.54 -4.47 18.18
N ALA A 293 16.99 -5.26 17.21
CA ALA A 293 17.66 -4.73 16.02
C ALA A 293 16.70 -3.95 15.12
N THR A 294 15.46 -4.43 14.98
CA THR A 294 14.44 -3.82 14.12
C THR A 294 14.08 -2.41 14.58
N ASP A 295 13.87 -2.19 15.87
CA ASP A 295 13.56 -0.87 16.44
C ASP A 295 14.73 0.12 16.25
N ARG A 296 15.97 -0.37 16.36
CA ARG A 296 17.17 0.45 16.12
C ARG A 296 17.31 0.82 14.64
N MET A 297 17.08 -0.11 13.72
CA MET A 297 17.10 0.17 12.27
C MET A 297 16.01 1.18 11.88
N LEU A 298 14.79 1.01 12.41
CA LEU A 298 13.68 1.95 12.27
C LEU A 298 14.08 3.36 12.71
N ALA A 299 14.62 3.46 13.93
CA ALA A 299 15.03 4.71 14.52
C ALA A 299 16.13 5.41 13.71
N LEU A 300 17.16 4.66 13.29
CA LEU A 300 18.24 5.20 12.46
C LEU A 300 17.71 5.67 11.09
N GLY A 301 16.78 4.94 10.49
CA GLY A 301 16.11 5.35 9.25
C GLY A 301 15.33 6.65 9.42
N LEU A 302 14.53 6.77 10.48
CA LEU A 302 13.75 7.98 10.80
C LEU A 302 14.65 9.18 11.07
N LEU A 303 15.72 9.01 11.86
CA LEU A 303 16.70 10.06 12.11
C LEU A 303 17.44 10.46 10.83
N GLY A 304 17.74 9.48 9.95
CA GLY A 304 18.27 9.74 8.62
C GLY A 304 17.33 10.60 7.78
N ILE A 305 16.01 10.35 7.81
CA ILE A 305 15.00 11.17 7.14
C ILE A 305 14.99 12.60 7.70
N VAL A 306 15.08 12.77 9.02
CA VAL A 306 15.15 14.10 9.66
C VAL A 306 16.37 14.88 9.17
N ILE A 307 17.54 14.22 9.15
CA ILE A 307 18.77 14.83 8.65
C ILE A 307 18.63 15.18 7.17
N ALA A 308 18.13 14.25 6.34
CA ALA A 308 17.94 14.48 4.92
C ALA A 308 16.98 15.66 4.66
N LYS A 309 15.84 15.71 5.34
CA LYS A 309 14.88 16.82 5.25
C LYS A 309 15.51 18.14 5.68
N LEU A 310 16.27 18.15 6.78
CA LEU A 310 16.94 19.33 7.27
C LEU A 310 17.84 19.93 6.18
N TYR A 311 18.66 19.10 5.54
CA TYR A 311 19.61 19.55 4.51
C TYR A 311 18.97 19.87 3.16
N LEU A 312 17.96 19.08 2.73
CA LEU A 312 17.36 19.20 1.40
C LEU A 312 16.23 20.24 1.35
N TYR A 313 15.60 20.55 2.48
CA TYR A 313 14.43 21.42 2.53
C TYR A 313 14.59 22.53 3.58
N ASP A 314 14.72 22.21 4.87
CA ASP A 314 14.61 23.21 5.94
C ASP A 314 15.72 24.29 5.85
N VAL A 315 16.96 23.89 5.55
CA VAL A 315 18.10 24.81 5.35
C VAL A 315 17.89 25.77 4.16
N TRP A 316 17.08 25.37 3.18
CA TRP A 316 16.76 26.19 1.99
C TRP A 316 15.64 27.20 2.23
N LEU A 317 14.87 27.05 3.31
CA LEU A 317 13.89 28.05 3.75
C LEU A 317 14.56 29.21 4.50
N LEU A 318 15.76 29.01 5.04
CA LEU A 318 16.52 30.05 5.72
C LEU A 318 17.06 31.10 4.72
N THR A 319 17.16 32.34 5.18
CA THR A 319 17.85 33.39 4.42
C THR A 319 19.31 33.01 4.22
N ARG A 320 19.94 33.55 3.16
CA ARG A 320 21.30 33.16 2.73
C ARG A 320 22.31 33.19 3.87
N PHE A 321 22.24 34.19 4.75
CA PHE A 321 23.15 34.31 5.88
C PHE A 321 22.97 33.17 6.89
N TYR A 322 21.74 32.91 7.34
CA TYR A 322 21.44 31.83 8.30
C TYR A 322 21.73 30.43 7.72
N ARG A 323 21.53 30.25 6.42
CA ARG A 323 21.88 29.00 5.71
C ARG A 323 23.37 28.71 5.79
N ILE A 324 24.20 29.70 5.46
CA ILE A 324 25.67 29.55 5.45
C ILE A 324 26.17 29.31 6.87
N SER A 325 25.70 30.10 7.85
CA SER A 325 26.16 29.96 9.24
C SER A 325 25.77 28.61 9.85
N ALA A 326 24.55 28.12 9.61
CA ALA A 326 24.10 26.82 10.09
C ALA A 326 24.95 25.66 9.53
N LEU A 327 25.28 25.68 8.23
CA LEU A 327 26.12 24.65 7.61
C LEU A 327 27.57 24.68 8.09
N VAL A 328 28.15 25.87 8.28
CA VAL A 328 29.52 26.03 8.80
C VAL A 328 29.61 25.52 10.24
N ILE A 329 28.68 25.93 11.11
CA ILE A 329 28.64 25.49 12.52
C ILE A 329 28.50 23.96 12.60
N LEU A 330 27.58 23.39 11.81
CA LEU A 330 27.37 21.94 11.78
C LEU A 330 28.60 21.20 11.26
N GLY A 331 29.27 21.71 10.24
CA GLY A 331 30.53 21.15 9.72
C GLY A 331 31.63 21.12 10.78
N VAL A 332 31.83 22.22 11.50
CA VAL A 332 32.81 22.31 12.61
C VAL A 332 32.46 21.31 13.73
N LEU A 333 31.18 21.20 14.11
CA LEU A 333 30.74 20.26 15.14
C LEU A 333 30.99 18.80 14.73
N LEU A 334 30.69 18.43 13.48
CA LEU A 334 30.92 17.06 12.99
C LEU A 334 32.40 16.70 12.91
N LEU A 335 33.25 17.63 12.44
CA LEU A 335 34.70 17.46 12.45
C LEU A 335 35.25 17.32 13.87
N GLY A 336 34.76 18.15 14.80
CA GLY A 336 35.11 18.07 16.22
C GLY A 336 34.70 16.73 16.84
N ALA A 337 33.47 16.28 16.60
CA ALA A 337 32.97 14.99 17.08
C ALA A 337 33.75 13.80 16.50
N SER A 338 34.07 13.84 15.20
CA SER A 338 34.90 12.83 14.53
C SER A 338 36.31 12.74 15.14
N TYR A 339 36.94 13.89 15.36
CA TYR A 339 38.24 13.96 16.04
C TYR A 339 38.18 13.39 17.46
N LEU A 340 37.15 13.76 18.23
CA LEU A 340 36.97 13.29 19.61
C LEU A 340 36.75 11.77 19.65
N TYR A 341 35.91 11.24 18.77
CA TYR A 341 35.65 9.81 18.64
C TYR A 341 36.92 9.04 18.26
N SER A 342 37.67 9.54 17.27
CA SER A 342 38.96 8.95 16.85
C SER A 342 39.96 8.90 18.01
N ARG A 343 40.07 9.99 18.78
CA ARG A 343 40.96 10.08 19.94
C ARG A 343 40.58 9.14 21.08
N PHE A 344 39.28 8.97 21.38
CA PHE A 344 38.82 8.03 22.40
C PHE A 344 38.96 6.58 21.98
N LYS A 345 38.74 6.27 20.69
CA LYS A 345 38.95 4.92 20.14
C LYS A 345 40.42 4.50 20.22
N GLN A 346 41.36 5.42 19.95
CA GLN A 346 42.80 5.16 20.07
C GLN A 346 43.26 4.96 21.53
N ARG A 347 42.65 5.64 22.50
CA ARG A 347 42.98 5.46 23.93
C ARG A 347 42.45 4.15 24.52
N GLY A 348 41.33 3.63 24.01
CA GLY A 348 40.75 2.36 24.46
C GLY A 348 41.45 1.09 23.96
N SER A 349 42.35 1.19 22.97
CA SER A 349 43.13 0.05 22.46
C SER A 349 44.50 -0.12 23.13
N VAL A 350 44.90 0.79 24.01
CA VAL A 350 46.22 0.77 24.69
C VAL A 350 46.13 0.17 26.11
N SER A 351 44.94 -0.20 26.58
CA SER A 351 44.72 -0.80 27.91
C SER A 351 44.27 -2.28 27.85
N ARG A 352 44.70 -3.04 26.84
CA ARG A 352 44.53 -4.50 26.80
C ARG A 352 45.86 -5.18 26.57
#